data_AF-H9UDN3-F1
#
_entry.id   AF-H9UDN3-F1
#
_cell.length_a   1.000
_cell.length_b   1.000
_cell.length_c   1.000
_cell.angle_alpha   90.00
_cell.angle_beta   90.00
_cell.angle_gamma   90.00
#
_symmetry.space_group_name_H-M   'P 1'
#
loop_
_entity.id
_entity.type
_entity.pdbx_description
1 polymer ?
#
loop_
_entity_poly.entity_id
_entity_poly.type
_entity_poly.pdbx_seq_one_letter_code
_entity_poly.pdbx_strand_id
1 'polypeptide(L)'
;MLNLKKLENILFYFIIIGSSLIIFSVLGMLLNSKTPQAQAQNVRVDIREPYFASLEHNTESTGFVEEAYIELETDTQKDTVTLIERYNQMKEELKSLRQALARDRTVEYVIYSVVDYEGEALTFDETGGFTRYGISSKYNPDIDVFHITRQDAFNILYIRYYLPNGLYKYQSVRLQVALMHMCVLFGNKAFSIAYSVTPKEKLITLRDSDPDFPKIIEKLRLTFRDHAKRIGIKNPKYLNGWLNRIDKVFYIG
;
A
#
# COMPACT_ATOMS: atom_id res chain seq x y z
N MET A 1 -20.03 -6.96 56.84
CA MET A 1 -18.93 -6.29 56.14
C MET A 1 -18.87 -6.84 54.71
N LEU A 2 -19.44 -6.12 53.75
CA LEU A 2 -19.48 -6.54 52.35
C LEU A 2 -18.06 -6.38 51.75
N ASN A 3 -17.52 -7.44 51.16
CA ASN A 3 -16.14 -7.48 50.68
C ASN A 3 -16.01 -6.60 49.42
N LEU A 4 -15.43 -5.40 49.59
CA LEU A 4 -15.35 -4.33 48.59
C LEU A 4 -14.83 -4.83 47.21
N LYS A 5 -13.86 -5.75 47.22
CA LYS A 5 -13.31 -6.38 46.01
C LYS A 5 -14.30 -7.24 45.22
N LYS A 6 -15.27 -7.87 45.90
CA LYS A 6 -16.33 -8.63 45.21
C LYS A 6 -17.32 -7.70 44.53
N LEU A 7 -17.59 -6.53 45.12
CA LEU A 7 -18.49 -5.53 44.55
C LEU A 7 -17.88 -4.90 43.29
N GLU A 8 -16.58 -4.58 43.32
CA GLU A 8 -15.84 -4.04 42.16
C GLU A 8 -15.83 -5.02 40.97
N ASN A 9 -15.56 -6.30 41.22
CA ASN A 9 -15.59 -7.30 40.16
C ASN A 9 -16.99 -7.47 39.57
N ILE A 10 -18.04 -7.48 40.40
CA ILE A 10 -19.43 -7.55 39.92
C ILE A 10 -19.76 -6.34 39.04
N LEU A 11 -19.37 -5.13 39.47
CA LEU A 11 -19.58 -3.91 38.69
C LEU A 11 -18.85 -3.97 37.34
N PHE A 12 -17.62 -4.49 37.32
CA PHE A 12 -16.82 -4.64 36.11
C PHE A 12 -17.48 -5.61 35.11
N TYR A 13 -18.03 -6.73 35.58
CA TYR A 13 -18.78 -7.65 34.73
C TYR A 13 -20.09 -7.05 34.20
N PHE A 14 -20.80 -6.25 34.99
CA PHE A 14 -21.99 -5.53 34.51
C PHE A 14 -21.67 -4.50 33.42
N ILE A 15 -20.52 -3.81 33.52
CA ILE A 15 -20.07 -2.87 32.49
C ILE A 15 -19.73 -3.62 31.19
N ILE A 16 -19.03 -4.76 31.27
CA ILE A 16 -18.67 -5.57 30.09
C ILE A 16 -19.92 -6.14 29.40
N ILE A 17 -20.87 -6.67 30.18
CA ILE A 17 -22.11 -7.23 29.64
C ILE A 17 -22.98 -6.13 29.03
N GLY A 18 -23.10 -4.99 29.71
CA GLY A 18 -23.86 -3.84 29.22
C GLY A 18 -23.30 -3.26 27.91
N SER A 19 -21.97 -3.12 27.82
CA SER A 19 -21.31 -2.64 26.60
C SER A 19 -21.43 -3.64 25.44
N SER A 20 -21.40 -4.95 25.72
CA SER A 20 -21.62 -5.99 24.70
C SER A 20 -23.04 -5.92 24.11
N LEU A 21 -24.08 -5.70 24.92
CA LEU A 21 -25.46 -5.60 24.44
C LEU A 21 -25.71 -4.37 23.55
N ILE A 22 -25.04 -3.24 23.83
CA ILE A 22 -25.13 -2.04 22.99
C ILE A 22 -24.49 -2.30 21.62
N ILE A 23 -23.34 -2.98 21.58
CA ILE A 23 -22.63 -3.31 20.33
C ILE A 23 -23.49 -4.23 19.44
N PHE A 24 -24.14 -5.25 20.03
CA PHE A 24 -25.04 -6.14 19.28
C PHE A 24 -26.29 -5.42 18.74
N SER A 25 -26.83 -4.44 19.47
CA SER A 25 -27.98 -3.64 19.02
C SER A 25 -27.65 -2.75 17.82
N VAL A 26 -26.46 -2.12 17.81
CA VAL A 26 -25.99 -1.29 16.70
C VAL A 26 -25.69 -2.14 15.46
N LEU A 27 -25.13 -3.34 15.63
CA LEU A 27 -24.87 -4.28 14.53
C LEU A 27 -26.18 -4.77 13.88
N GLY A 28 -27.23 -5.00 14.68
CA GLY A 28 -28.54 -5.41 14.20
C GLY A 28 -29.26 -4.34 13.36
N MET A 29 -29.06 -3.06 13.67
CA MET A 29 -29.60 -1.94 12.87
C MET A 29 -28.88 -1.76 11.53
N LEU A 30 -27.56 -1.96 11.49
CA LEU A 30 -26.76 -1.83 10.26
C LEU A 30 -27.07 -2.92 9.23
N LEU A 31 -27.32 -4.15 9.68
CA LEU A 31 -27.63 -5.29 8.81
C LEU A 31 -29.06 -5.28 8.25
N ASN A 32 -29.95 -4.42 8.75
CA ASN A 32 -31.35 -4.36 8.32
C ASN A 32 -31.65 -3.18 7.36
N SER A 33 -30.65 -2.41 6.95
CA SER A 33 -30.81 -1.34 5.96
C SER A 33 -30.69 -1.91 4.54
N LYS A 34 -31.84 -2.29 3.95
CA LYS A 34 -31.94 -2.67 2.52
C LYS A 34 -31.68 -1.45 1.64
N THR A 35 -30.65 -1.53 0.79
CA THR A 35 -30.33 -0.55 -0.25
C THR A 35 -31.29 -0.69 -1.46
N PRO A 36 -31.86 0.40 -2.00
CA PRO A 36 -32.56 0.35 -3.29
C PRO A 36 -31.57 0.32 -4.46
N GLN A 37 -31.78 -0.61 -5.38
CA GLN A 37 -31.13 -0.70 -6.69
C GLN A 37 -31.48 0.54 -7.54
N ALA A 38 -30.48 1.23 -8.08
CA ALA A 38 -30.65 2.19 -9.17
C ALA A 38 -29.85 1.71 -10.39
N GLN A 39 -30.57 1.34 -11.44
CA GLN A 39 -30.06 1.15 -12.79
C GLN A 39 -29.65 2.50 -13.37
N ALA A 40 -28.47 2.60 -13.98
CA ALA A 40 -28.08 3.73 -14.80
C ALA A 40 -27.55 3.24 -16.15
N GLN A 41 -28.21 3.69 -17.21
CA GLN A 41 -28.01 3.38 -18.62
C GLN A 41 -26.62 3.76 -19.14
N ASN A 42 -26.15 2.94 -20.07
CA ASN A 42 -25.06 3.24 -20.99
C ASN A 42 -25.33 4.53 -21.79
N VAL A 43 -24.44 5.52 -21.67
CA VAL A 43 -24.29 6.57 -22.69
C VAL A 43 -22.83 6.61 -23.10
N ARG A 44 -22.60 6.19 -24.35
CA ARG A 44 -21.32 6.23 -25.06
C ARG A 44 -21.14 7.67 -25.56
N VAL A 45 -20.17 8.41 -25.03
CA VAL A 45 -19.80 9.74 -25.52
C VAL A 45 -18.68 9.58 -26.54
N ASP A 46 -19.03 9.84 -27.80
CA ASP A 46 -18.14 9.94 -28.95
C ASP A 46 -17.51 11.34 -28.96
N ILE A 47 -16.17 11.42 -28.93
CA ILE A 47 -15.44 12.69 -28.99
C ILE A 47 -14.96 12.86 -30.43
N ARG A 48 -15.64 13.72 -31.19
CA ARG A 48 -15.10 14.35 -32.40
C ARG A 48 -14.84 15.83 -32.11
N GLU A 49 -13.57 16.23 -32.19
CA GLU A 49 -13.14 17.63 -32.27
C GLU A 49 -13.77 18.35 -33.48
N PRO A 50 -13.90 19.69 -33.38
CA PRO A 50 -13.66 20.50 -34.57
C PRO A 50 -12.79 21.74 -34.31
N TYR A 51 -11.70 21.79 -35.09
CA TYR A 51 -11.29 22.87 -36.00
C TYR A 51 -11.14 24.33 -35.51
N PHE A 52 -9.90 24.79 -35.67
CA PHE A 52 -9.49 26.17 -35.90
C PHE A 52 -10.26 26.83 -37.06
N ALA A 53 -10.74 28.06 -36.86
CA ALA A 53 -10.96 29.04 -37.92
C ALA A 53 -10.78 30.46 -37.38
N SER A 54 -9.86 31.16 -38.03
CA SER A 54 -9.52 32.58 -37.97
C SER A 54 -10.69 33.54 -38.20
N LEU A 55 -10.64 34.74 -37.59
CA LEU A 55 -11.17 35.96 -38.21
C LEU A 55 -10.41 37.20 -37.71
N GLU A 56 -9.70 37.87 -38.63
CA GLU A 56 -9.27 39.26 -38.51
C GLU A 56 -10.38 40.19 -39.01
N HIS A 57 -10.59 41.35 -38.37
CA HIS A 57 -10.80 42.61 -39.09
C HIS A 57 -10.60 43.85 -38.20
N ASN A 58 -9.80 44.79 -38.73
CA ASN A 58 -9.46 46.12 -38.19
C ASN A 58 -10.64 47.10 -38.19
N THR A 59 -10.61 48.10 -37.28
CA THR A 59 -10.76 49.53 -37.61
C THR A 59 -10.36 50.44 -36.44
N GLU A 60 -9.59 51.48 -36.75
CA GLU A 60 -9.10 52.55 -35.86
C GLU A 60 -10.21 53.53 -35.41
N SER A 61 -10.05 54.12 -34.22
CA SER A 61 -10.58 55.45 -33.88
C SER A 61 -9.74 56.10 -32.79
N THR A 62 -9.31 57.33 -33.06
CA THR A 62 -8.47 58.22 -32.27
C THR A 62 -9.23 58.94 -31.15
N GLY A 63 -8.52 59.24 -30.05
CA GLY A 63 -8.76 60.43 -29.21
C GLY A 63 -9.19 60.19 -27.75
N PHE A 64 -8.35 60.68 -26.82
CA PHE A 64 -8.58 60.83 -25.35
C PHE A 64 -8.76 59.50 -24.60
N VAL A 65 -7.94 59.12 -23.61
CA VAL A 65 -7.76 59.77 -22.30
C VAL A 65 -6.46 59.20 -21.68
N GLU A 66 -5.53 60.09 -21.33
CA GLU A 66 -4.20 59.80 -20.77
C GLU A 66 -4.25 59.32 -19.30
N GLU A 67 -5.44 59.10 -18.74
CA GLU A 67 -5.66 58.66 -17.34
C GLU A 67 -6.03 57.16 -17.21
N ALA A 68 -6.25 56.44 -18.31
CA ALA A 68 -6.59 55.00 -18.27
C ALA A 68 -5.38 54.05 -18.17
N TYR A 69 -4.15 54.58 -18.28
CA TYR A 69 -2.94 53.76 -18.35
C TYR A 69 -2.43 53.25 -17.00
N ILE A 70 -2.80 53.88 -15.87
CA ILE A 70 -2.34 53.45 -14.54
C ILE A 70 -3.25 52.35 -13.96
N GLU A 71 -4.55 52.35 -14.29
CA GLU A 71 -5.49 51.33 -13.84
C GLU A 71 -5.42 50.03 -14.68
N LEU A 72 -5.09 50.12 -15.98
CA LEU A 72 -5.00 48.95 -16.84
C LEU A 72 -3.73 48.11 -16.60
N GLU A 73 -2.60 48.75 -16.28
CA GLU A 73 -1.35 48.06 -15.95
C GLU A 73 -1.41 47.37 -14.58
N THR A 74 -2.14 47.93 -13.61
CA THR A 74 -2.26 47.32 -12.28
C THR A 74 -3.23 46.14 -12.26
N ASP A 75 -4.26 46.13 -13.11
CA ASP A 75 -5.23 45.01 -13.20
C ASP A 75 -4.67 43.82 -13.99
N THR A 76 -3.96 44.05 -15.10
CA THR A 76 -3.27 42.98 -15.86
C THR A 76 -2.09 42.36 -15.10
N GLN A 77 -1.37 43.15 -14.30
CA GLN A 77 -0.27 42.65 -13.48
C GLN A 77 -0.76 41.81 -12.29
N LYS A 78 -1.92 42.16 -11.72
CA LYS A 78 -2.57 41.37 -10.67
C LYS A 78 -3.11 40.06 -11.23
N ASP A 79 -3.70 40.07 -12.42
CA ASP A 79 -4.26 38.87 -13.06
C ASP A 79 -3.16 37.89 -13.49
N THR A 80 -2.02 38.38 -13.98
CA THR A 80 -0.84 37.55 -14.29
C THR A 80 -0.17 36.96 -13.06
N VAL A 81 -0.05 37.71 -11.95
CA VAL A 81 0.45 37.16 -10.67
C VAL A 81 -0.47 36.05 -10.16
N THR A 82 -1.79 36.25 -10.25
CA THR A 82 -2.79 35.25 -9.83
C THR A 82 -2.74 33.99 -10.70
N LEU A 83 -2.52 34.15 -12.01
CA LEU A 83 -2.32 33.02 -12.95
C LEU A 83 -1.03 32.25 -12.67
N ILE A 84 0.07 32.94 -12.36
CA ILE A 84 1.35 32.31 -12.02
C ILE A 84 1.25 31.52 -10.72
N GLU A 85 0.60 32.07 -9.68
CA GLU A 85 0.34 31.34 -8.44
C GLU A 85 -0.51 30.08 -8.68
N ARG A 86 -1.58 30.19 -9.47
CA ARG A 86 -2.44 29.05 -9.81
C ARG A 86 -1.71 27.97 -10.61
N TYR A 87 -0.85 28.38 -11.55
CA TYR A 87 0.01 27.45 -12.29
C TYR A 87 1.00 26.72 -11.37
N ASN A 88 1.65 27.45 -10.45
CA ASN A 88 2.58 26.86 -9.49
C ASN A 88 1.87 25.89 -8.54
N GLN A 89 0.67 26.25 -8.07
CA GLN A 89 -0.16 25.37 -7.24
C GLN A 89 -0.53 24.08 -8.00
N MET A 90 -1.03 24.20 -9.23
CA MET A 90 -1.38 23.05 -10.08
C MET A 90 -0.16 22.16 -10.37
N LYS A 91 1.03 22.75 -10.52
CA LYS A 91 2.29 22.01 -10.72
C LYS A 91 2.67 21.18 -9.48
N GLU A 92 2.52 21.73 -8.28
CA GLU A 92 2.76 20.98 -7.03
C GLU A 92 1.68 19.92 -6.78
N GLU A 93 0.42 20.18 -7.13
CA GLU A 93 -0.67 19.19 -7.11
C GLU A 93 -0.40 18.03 -8.09
N LEU A 94 0.01 18.32 -9.32
CA LEU A 94 0.40 17.29 -10.30
C LEU A 94 1.58 16.45 -9.82
N LYS A 95 2.56 17.08 -9.17
CA LYS A 95 3.71 16.40 -8.59
C LYS A 95 3.29 15.49 -7.44
N SER A 96 2.41 15.96 -6.54
CA SER A 96 1.90 15.16 -5.42
C SER A 96 1.05 13.99 -5.91
N LEU A 97 0.19 14.20 -6.90
CA LEU A 97 -0.60 13.15 -7.56
C LEU A 97 0.29 12.11 -8.24
N ARG A 98 1.31 12.55 -9.00
CA ARG A 98 2.28 11.63 -9.62
C ARG A 98 3.04 10.83 -8.56
N GLN A 99 3.40 11.45 -7.45
CA GLN A 99 4.11 10.79 -6.36
C GLN A 99 3.21 9.79 -5.62
N ALA A 100 1.95 10.14 -5.37
CA ALA A 100 0.94 9.24 -4.81
C ALA A 100 0.70 8.04 -5.74
N LEU A 101 0.49 8.27 -7.03
CA LEU A 101 0.25 7.23 -8.04
C LEU A 101 1.49 6.35 -8.27
N ALA A 102 2.70 6.91 -8.22
CA ALA A 102 3.94 6.12 -8.31
C ALA A 102 4.15 5.26 -7.05
N ARG A 103 3.82 5.79 -5.87
CA ARG A 103 3.85 5.05 -4.62
C ARG A 103 2.82 3.93 -4.62
N ASP A 104 1.62 4.19 -5.11
CA ASP A 104 0.54 3.21 -5.24
C ASP A 104 0.95 2.04 -6.15
N ARG A 105 1.46 2.34 -7.35
CA ARG A 105 1.98 1.31 -8.27
C ARG A 105 3.14 0.50 -7.71
N THR A 106 4.00 1.12 -6.89
CA THR A 106 5.12 0.41 -6.24
C THR A 106 4.60 -0.54 -5.16
N VAL A 107 3.64 -0.08 -4.35
CA VAL A 107 3.02 -0.89 -3.30
C VAL A 107 2.30 -2.09 -3.92
N GLU A 108 1.48 -1.86 -4.95
CA GLU A 108 0.82 -2.90 -5.75
C GLU A 108 1.81 -3.89 -6.31
N TYR A 109 2.87 -3.41 -6.98
CA TYR A 109 3.89 -4.28 -7.54
C TYR A 109 4.55 -5.17 -6.48
N VAL A 110 4.97 -4.60 -5.35
CA VAL A 110 5.65 -5.34 -4.27
C VAL A 110 4.74 -6.39 -3.64
N ILE A 111 3.48 -6.06 -3.40
CA ILE A 111 2.56 -6.99 -2.73
C ILE A 111 2.07 -8.04 -3.72
N TYR A 112 1.72 -7.65 -4.94
CA TYR A 112 1.27 -8.61 -5.94
C TYR A 112 2.39 -9.53 -6.44
N SER A 113 3.67 -9.15 -6.33
CA SER A 113 4.76 -10.10 -6.58
C SER A 113 4.68 -11.32 -5.67
N VAL A 114 4.17 -11.18 -4.44
CA VAL A 114 3.90 -12.28 -3.52
C VAL A 114 2.60 -12.99 -3.88
N VAL A 115 1.51 -12.23 -3.99
CA VAL A 115 0.16 -12.80 -4.21
C VAL A 115 0.13 -13.66 -5.47
N ASP A 116 0.73 -13.17 -6.55
CA ASP A 116 0.75 -13.87 -7.84
C ASP A 116 1.76 -15.02 -7.86
N TYR A 117 2.82 -14.94 -7.05
CA TYR A 117 3.77 -16.05 -6.90
C TYR A 117 3.13 -17.24 -6.17
N GLU A 118 2.31 -16.98 -5.16
CA GLU A 118 1.62 -17.99 -4.35
C GLU A 118 0.37 -18.53 -5.08
N GLY A 119 -0.36 -17.65 -5.75
CA GLY A 119 -1.57 -17.99 -6.49
C GLY A 119 -2.77 -18.29 -5.59
N GLU A 120 -3.89 -18.61 -6.24
CA GLU A 120 -5.19 -18.81 -5.60
C GLU A 120 -5.43 -20.23 -5.08
N ALA A 121 -4.53 -21.15 -5.39
CA ALA A 121 -4.64 -22.55 -5.00
C ALA A 121 -4.69 -22.67 -3.47
N LEU A 122 -5.75 -23.31 -2.97
CA LEU A 122 -5.84 -23.63 -1.56
C LEU A 122 -4.97 -24.85 -1.28
N THR A 123 -3.91 -24.65 -0.50
CA THR A 123 -2.98 -25.71 -0.10
C THR A 123 -3.06 -25.94 1.40
N PHE A 124 -2.62 -27.10 1.87
CA PHE A 124 -2.55 -27.40 3.30
C PHE A 124 -1.14 -27.87 3.66
N ASP A 125 -0.63 -27.34 4.77
CA ASP A 125 0.59 -27.81 5.40
C ASP A 125 0.47 -27.79 6.94
N GLU A 126 1.21 -28.66 7.64
CA GLU A 126 1.12 -28.78 9.11
C GLU A 126 1.69 -27.55 9.85
N THR A 127 2.57 -26.80 9.20
CA THR A 127 3.28 -25.67 9.79
C THR A 127 2.49 -24.36 9.73
N GLY A 128 1.68 -24.16 8.71
CA GLY A 128 0.93 -22.95 8.36
C GLY A 128 -0.57 -23.17 8.24
N GLY A 129 -1.04 -24.41 8.17
CA GLY A 129 -2.45 -24.76 8.00
C GLY A 129 -2.90 -24.65 6.55
N PHE A 130 -4.15 -24.24 6.34
CA PHE A 130 -4.64 -23.93 5.00
C PHE A 130 -4.06 -22.59 4.54
N THR A 131 -3.57 -22.53 3.32
CA THR A 131 -2.90 -21.35 2.75
C THR A 131 -3.45 -21.04 1.37
N ARG A 132 -3.75 -19.76 1.12
CA ARG A 132 -4.11 -19.19 -0.19
C ARG A 132 -3.46 -17.82 -0.33
N TYR A 133 -2.95 -17.48 -1.52
CA TYR A 133 -2.23 -16.21 -1.79
C TYR A 133 -1.09 -15.91 -0.79
N GLY A 134 -0.48 -16.93 -0.19
CA GLY A 134 0.55 -16.79 0.85
C GLY A 134 0.04 -16.39 2.24
N ILE A 135 -1.28 -16.37 2.44
CA ILE A 135 -1.92 -16.14 3.75
C ILE A 135 -2.30 -17.50 4.33
N SER A 136 -1.68 -17.86 5.46
CA SER A 136 -1.91 -19.13 6.14
C SER A 136 -2.91 -18.96 7.29
N SER A 137 -3.79 -19.94 7.50
CA SER A 137 -4.83 -19.89 8.53
C SER A 137 -4.27 -19.95 9.95
N LYS A 138 -3.16 -20.68 10.15
CA LYS A 138 -2.53 -20.80 11.48
C LYS A 138 -1.91 -19.49 11.97
N TYR A 139 -1.33 -18.70 11.07
CA TYR A 139 -0.72 -17.41 11.41
C TYR A 139 -1.71 -16.23 11.26
N ASN A 140 -2.89 -16.47 10.69
CA ASN A 140 -3.95 -15.49 10.53
C ASN A 140 -5.30 -16.10 10.96
N PRO A 141 -5.48 -16.43 12.25
CA PRO A 141 -6.68 -17.13 12.73
C PRO A 141 -7.96 -16.29 12.65
N ASP A 142 -7.82 -14.97 12.51
CA ASP A 142 -8.91 -14.03 12.32
C ASP A 142 -9.36 -13.89 10.85
N ILE A 143 -8.71 -14.60 9.93
CA ILE A 143 -8.97 -14.54 8.49
C ILE A 143 -9.55 -15.86 8.00
N ASP A 144 -10.67 -15.78 7.29
CA ASP A 144 -11.23 -16.92 6.57
C ASP A 144 -10.49 -17.15 5.25
N VAL A 145 -9.39 -17.91 5.31
CA VAL A 145 -8.52 -18.21 4.16
C VAL A 145 -9.25 -18.95 3.02
N PHE A 146 -10.39 -19.59 3.29
CA PHE A 146 -11.15 -20.31 2.27
C PHE A 146 -11.87 -19.39 1.27
N HIS A 147 -12.09 -18.13 1.64
CA HIS A 147 -12.87 -17.18 0.86
C HIS A 147 -12.15 -15.86 0.56
N ILE A 148 -10.86 -15.73 0.92
CA ILE A 148 -10.10 -14.53 0.57
C ILE A 148 -9.96 -14.37 -0.95
N THR A 149 -10.18 -13.15 -1.43
CA THR A 149 -9.91 -12.76 -2.81
C THR A 149 -8.45 -12.30 -2.97
N ARG A 150 -8.02 -12.16 -4.23
CA ARG A 150 -6.71 -11.56 -4.56
C ARG A 150 -6.56 -10.15 -3.97
N GLN A 151 -7.65 -9.37 -3.93
CA GLN A 151 -7.66 -8.03 -3.35
C GLN A 151 -7.58 -8.06 -1.82
N ASP A 152 -8.26 -9.01 -1.19
CA ASP A 152 -8.16 -9.19 0.27
C ASP A 152 -6.72 -9.57 0.65
N ALA A 153 -6.10 -10.48 -0.11
CA ALA A 153 -4.70 -10.84 0.11
C ALA A 153 -3.78 -9.62 0.02
N PHE A 154 -4.00 -8.72 -0.94
CA PHE A 154 -3.29 -7.45 -1.01
C PHE A 154 -3.46 -6.62 0.27
N ASN A 155 -4.70 -6.38 0.68
CA ASN A 155 -5.02 -5.57 1.87
C ASN A 155 -4.40 -6.18 3.15
N ILE A 156 -4.48 -7.50 3.29
CA ILE A 156 -3.92 -8.24 4.43
C ILE A 156 -2.40 -8.05 4.47
N LEU A 157 -1.71 -8.29 3.36
CA LEU A 157 -0.25 -8.15 3.27
C LEU A 157 0.20 -6.70 3.47
N TYR A 158 -0.58 -5.74 2.96
CA TYR A 158 -0.34 -4.31 3.14
C TYR A 158 -0.35 -3.94 4.63
N ILE A 159 -1.42 -4.35 5.33
CA ILE A 159 -1.66 -4.00 6.74
C ILE A 159 -0.73 -4.78 7.68
N ARG A 160 -0.47 -6.06 7.41
CA ARG A 160 0.31 -6.92 8.33
C ARG A 160 1.81 -6.78 8.18
N TYR A 161 2.29 -6.49 6.97
CA TYR A 161 3.73 -6.52 6.68
C TYR A 161 4.24 -5.23 6.04
N TYR A 162 3.64 -4.76 4.95
CA TYR A 162 4.22 -3.66 4.17
C TYR A 162 4.24 -2.33 4.93
N LEU A 163 3.10 -1.94 5.51
CA LEU A 163 2.97 -0.67 6.23
C LEU A 163 3.68 -0.67 7.59
N PRO A 164 3.50 -1.66 8.49
CA PRO A 164 4.10 -1.63 9.83
C PRO A 164 5.62 -1.70 9.81
N ASN A 165 6.19 -2.43 8.86
CA ASN A 165 7.65 -2.53 8.72
C ASN A 165 8.25 -1.38 7.90
N GLY A 166 7.40 -0.48 7.38
CA GLY A 166 7.85 0.71 6.68
C GLY A 166 8.54 0.42 5.36
N LEU A 167 8.12 -0.61 4.61
CA LEU A 167 8.75 -0.98 3.33
C LEU A 167 8.75 0.17 2.33
N TYR A 168 7.72 1.03 2.37
CA TYR A 168 7.63 2.26 1.55
C TYR A 168 8.79 3.24 1.75
N LYS A 169 9.60 3.09 2.81
CA LYS A 169 10.77 3.94 3.07
C LYS A 169 12.01 3.47 2.33
N TYR A 170 12.05 2.21 1.90
CA TYR A 170 13.22 1.61 1.27
C TYR A 170 13.37 2.13 -0.15
N GLN A 171 14.57 2.62 -0.51
CA GLN A 171 14.81 3.18 -1.85
C GLN A 171 14.86 2.11 -2.95
N SER A 172 15.31 0.89 -2.62
CA SER A 172 15.33 -0.24 -3.54
C SER A 172 13.99 -0.98 -3.58
N VAL A 173 13.29 -0.90 -4.73
CA VAL A 173 12.06 -1.70 -4.97
C VAL A 173 12.38 -3.20 -4.98
N ARG A 174 13.55 -3.60 -5.51
CA ARG A 174 14.00 -5.01 -5.47
C ARG A 174 14.11 -5.52 -4.04
N LEU A 175 14.67 -4.71 -3.13
CA LEU A 175 14.76 -5.06 -1.71
C LEU A 175 13.38 -5.08 -1.04
N GLN A 176 12.47 -4.17 -1.39
CA GLN A 176 11.08 -4.23 -0.92
C GLN A 176 10.41 -5.56 -1.31
N VAL A 177 10.51 -5.96 -2.58
CA VAL A 177 10.01 -7.26 -3.08
C VAL A 177 10.64 -8.41 -2.28
N ALA A 178 11.97 -8.45 -2.19
CA ALA A 178 12.65 -9.55 -1.52
C ALA A 178 12.21 -9.68 -0.05
N LEU A 179 12.17 -8.57 0.69
CA LEU A 179 11.73 -8.56 2.10
C LEU A 179 10.26 -8.93 2.24
N MET A 180 9.40 -8.53 1.30
CA MET A 180 7.98 -8.92 1.29
C MET A 180 7.82 -10.43 1.13
N HIS A 181 8.57 -11.05 0.21
CA HIS A 181 8.59 -12.52 0.08
C HIS A 181 9.16 -13.21 1.34
N MET A 182 10.16 -12.62 2.00
CA MET A 182 10.70 -13.17 3.25
C MET A 182 9.69 -13.07 4.42
N CYS A 183 8.82 -12.07 4.43
CA CYS A 183 7.75 -11.98 5.42
C CYS A 183 6.75 -13.14 5.31
N VAL A 184 6.47 -13.61 4.10
CA VAL A 184 5.58 -14.77 3.91
C VAL A 184 6.22 -16.05 4.44
N LEU A 185 7.54 -16.21 4.27
CA LEU A 185 8.27 -17.39 4.74
C LEU A 185 8.52 -17.37 6.26
N PHE A 186 8.84 -16.21 6.82
CA PHE A 186 9.40 -16.09 8.18
C PHE A 186 8.60 -15.15 9.10
N GLY A 187 7.50 -14.57 8.63
CA GLY A 187 6.78 -13.50 9.31
C GLY A 187 7.66 -12.27 9.55
N ASN A 188 7.36 -11.51 10.60
CA ASN A 188 8.13 -10.32 10.99
C ASN A 188 9.60 -10.63 11.37
N LYS A 189 9.97 -11.89 11.62
CA LYS A 189 11.37 -12.28 11.85
C LYS A 189 12.25 -12.02 10.62
N ALA A 190 11.67 -11.89 9.44
CA ALA A 190 12.39 -11.51 8.22
C ALA A 190 13.22 -10.23 8.42
N PHE A 191 12.68 -9.22 9.09
CA PHE A 191 13.41 -7.98 9.36
C PHE A 191 14.52 -8.17 10.38
N SER A 192 14.30 -8.95 11.43
CA SER A 192 15.37 -9.29 12.39
C SER A 192 16.53 -10.02 11.69
N ILE A 193 16.23 -10.91 10.74
CA ILE A 193 17.26 -11.59 9.93
C ILE A 193 17.99 -10.58 9.04
N ALA A 194 17.26 -9.72 8.32
CA ALA A 194 17.87 -8.72 7.44
C ALA A 194 18.76 -7.75 8.22
N TYR A 195 18.30 -7.28 9.39
CA TYR A 195 19.04 -6.35 10.24
C TYR A 195 20.26 -6.96 10.91
N SER A 196 20.33 -8.29 11.03
CA SER A 196 21.55 -8.98 11.46
C SER A 196 22.67 -8.93 10.41
N VAL A 197 22.32 -8.70 9.14
CA VAL A 197 23.27 -8.60 8.02
C VAL A 197 23.71 -7.17 7.80
N THR A 198 22.77 -6.22 7.86
CA THR A 198 23.02 -4.81 7.58
C THR A 198 22.04 -3.95 8.38
N PRO A 199 22.50 -2.88 9.05
CA PRO A 199 21.61 -2.01 9.84
C PRO A 199 20.41 -1.50 9.04
N LYS A 200 19.29 -1.32 9.73
CA LYS A 200 18.02 -0.88 9.13
C LYS A 200 18.18 0.39 8.31
N GLU A 201 18.88 1.38 8.86
CA GLU A 201 19.09 2.69 8.26
C GLU A 201 19.81 2.55 6.92
N LYS A 202 20.84 1.70 6.88
CA LYS A 202 21.58 1.42 5.66
C LYS A 202 20.72 0.68 4.62
N LEU A 203 19.92 -0.30 5.04
CA LEU A 203 19.01 -0.99 4.12
C LEU A 203 17.92 -0.07 3.53
N ILE A 204 17.43 0.90 4.32
CA ILE A 204 16.43 1.87 3.87
C ILE A 204 17.00 2.76 2.76
N THR A 205 18.23 3.24 2.92
CA THR A 205 18.87 4.16 1.96
C THR A 205 19.58 3.46 0.80
N LEU A 206 19.70 2.13 0.85
CA LEU A 206 20.42 1.35 -0.15
C LEU A 206 19.67 1.39 -1.50
N ARG A 207 20.36 1.80 -2.55
CA ARG A 207 19.87 1.86 -3.93
C ARG A 207 20.47 0.74 -4.77
N ASP A 208 19.75 0.34 -5.80
CA ASP A 208 20.20 -0.68 -6.75
C ASP A 208 21.51 -0.29 -7.47
N SER A 209 21.78 1.01 -7.60
CA SER A 209 22.99 1.56 -8.21
C SER A 209 24.19 1.66 -7.27
N ASP A 210 24.02 1.40 -5.96
CA ASP A 210 25.10 1.57 -5.01
C ASP A 210 26.15 0.44 -5.20
N PRO A 211 27.46 0.74 -5.15
CA PRO A 211 28.51 -0.26 -5.42
C PRO A 211 28.49 -1.47 -4.49
N ASP A 212 27.99 -1.31 -3.26
CA ASP A 212 27.88 -2.38 -2.28
C ASP A 212 26.56 -3.15 -2.35
N PHE A 213 25.61 -2.73 -3.19
CA PHE A 213 24.31 -3.39 -3.34
C PHE A 213 24.44 -4.89 -3.65
N PRO A 214 25.21 -5.35 -4.66
CA PRO A 214 25.31 -6.78 -4.96
C PRO A 214 25.86 -7.59 -3.77
N LYS A 215 26.85 -7.03 -3.06
CA LYS A 215 27.47 -7.66 -1.90
C LYS A 215 26.51 -7.79 -0.72
N ILE A 216 25.67 -6.78 -0.49
CA ILE A 216 24.65 -6.82 0.57
C ILE A 216 23.54 -7.80 0.22
N ILE A 217 23.04 -7.77 -1.02
CA ILE A 217 22.03 -8.70 -1.51
C ILE A 217 22.50 -10.15 -1.39
N GLU A 218 23.74 -10.45 -1.76
CA GLU A 218 24.30 -11.81 -1.63
C GLU A 218 24.36 -12.26 -0.17
N LYS A 219 24.81 -11.38 0.74
CA LYS A 219 24.83 -11.70 2.17
C LYS A 219 23.44 -11.94 2.73
N LEU A 220 22.45 -11.14 2.33
CA LEU A 220 21.04 -11.34 2.70
C LEU A 220 20.57 -12.71 2.21
N ARG A 221 20.80 -13.03 0.92
CA ARG A 221 20.45 -14.31 0.32
C ARG A 221 21.00 -15.49 1.11
N LEU A 222 22.31 -15.50 1.38
CA LEU A 222 22.97 -16.57 2.13
C LEU A 222 22.41 -16.70 3.56
N THR A 223 22.20 -15.57 4.24
CA THR A 223 21.67 -15.56 5.61
C THR A 223 20.24 -16.12 5.67
N PHE A 224 19.38 -15.74 4.72
CA PHE A 224 18.03 -16.31 4.62
C PHE A 224 18.04 -17.80 4.26
N ARG A 225 18.94 -18.24 3.36
CA ARG A 225 19.11 -19.68 3.06
C ARG A 225 19.50 -20.46 4.31
N ASP A 226 20.45 -19.96 5.09
CA ASP A 226 20.90 -20.63 6.31
C ASP A 226 19.82 -20.64 7.40
N HIS A 227 18.98 -19.61 7.47
CA HIS A 227 17.80 -19.62 8.32
C HIS A 227 16.77 -20.67 7.84
N ALA A 228 16.49 -20.69 6.54
CA ALA A 228 15.57 -21.65 5.92
C ALA A 228 16.02 -23.10 6.16
N LYS A 229 17.30 -23.41 5.98
CA LYS A 229 17.86 -24.75 6.24
C LYS A 229 17.67 -25.17 7.69
N ARG A 230 17.94 -24.29 8.66
CA ARG A 230 17.77 -24.60 10.09
C ARG A 230 16.34 -24.96 10.45
N ILE A 231 15.36 -24.27 9.86
CA ILE A 231 13.93 -24.59 10.05
C ILE A 231 13.54 -25.84 9.24
N GLY A 232 14.03 -25.93 8.00
CA GLY A 232 13.73 -26.98 7.04
C GLY A 232 14.24 -28.36 7.43
N ILE A 233 15.17 -28.49 8.39
CA ILE A 233 15.51 -29.78 9.02
C ILE A 233 14.26 -30.48 9.55
N LYS A 234 13.28 -29.71 10.05
CA LYS A 234 12.02 -30.25 10.56
C LYS A 234 10.96 -30.44 9.46
N ASN A 235 11.16 -29.88 8.27
CA ASN A 235 10.19 -29.83 7.17
C ASN A 235 10.88 -29.93 5.79
N PRO A 236 11.53 -31.07 5.48
CA PRO A 236 12.39 -31.19 4.30
C PRO A 236 11.64 -31.04 2.97
N LYS A 237 10.34 -31.38 2.95
CA LYS A 237 9.47 -31.27 1.77
C LYS A 237 9.40 -29.83 1.20
N TYR A 238 9.45 -28.82 2.07
CA TYR A 238 9.28 -27.41 1.67
C TYR A 238 10.60 -26.66 1.48
N LEU A 239 11.71 -27.23 1.98
CA LEU A 239 13.01 -26.56 1.98
C LEU A 239 13.47 -26.18 0.56
N ASN A 240 13.32 -27.08 -0.41
CA ASN A 240 13.72 -26.79 -1.80
C ASN A 240 12.90 -25.64 -2.40
N GLY A 241 11.59 -25.58 -2.14
CA GLY A 241 10.73 -24.48 -2.58
C GLY A 241 11.14 -23.16 -1.95
N TRP A 242 11.43 -23.15 -0.64
CA TRP A 242 11.89 -21.96 0.07
C TRP A 242 13.24 -21.47 -0.45
N LEU A 243 14.20 -22.36 -0.66
CA LEU A 243 15.53 -22.02 -1.20
C LEU A 243 15.44 -21.44 -2.62
N ASN A 244 14.63 -22.06 -3.49
CA ASN A 244 14.39 -21.56 -4.85
C ASN A 244 13.76 -20.17 -4.83
N ARG A 245 12.79 -19.94 -3.93
CA ARG A 245 12.18 -18.61 -3.76
C ARG A 245 13.21 -17.57 -3.30
N ILE A 246 14.04 -17.91 -2.31
CA ILE A 246 15.10 -17.03 -1.80
C ILE A 246 16.08 -16.68 -2.93
N ASP A 247 16.52 -17.66 -3.71
CA ASP A 247 17.43 -17.43 -4.83
C ASP A 247 16.81 -16.55 -5.92
N LYS A 248 15.52 -16.75 -6.22
CA LYS A 248 14.80 -15.94 -7.21
C LYS A 248 14.68 -14.47 -6.80
N VAL A 249 14.30 -14.18 -5.55
CA VAL A 249 14.02 -12.80 -5.14
C VAL A 249 15.26 -11.99 -4.78
N PHE A 250 16.34 -12.66 -4.38
CA PHE A 250 17.66 -12.06 -4.20
C PHE A 250 18.58 -12.28 -5.41
N TYR A 251 18.02 -12.55 -6.59
CA TYR A 251 18.81 -12.73 -7.81
C TYR A 251 19.63 -11.47 -8.09
N ILE A 252 20.92 -11.66 -8.30
CA ILE A 252 21.87 -10.63 -8.74
C ILE A 252 22.10 -10.90 -10.23
N GLY A 253 21.43 -10.10 -11.07
CA GLY A 253 21.74 -10.00 -12.50
C GLY A 253 22.87 -9.03 -12.74
#